data_AF-A0A536J9Q0-F1
#
_entry.id   AF-A0A536J9Q0-F1
#
_cell.length_a   1.000
_cell.length_b   1.000
_cell.length_c   1.000
_cell.angle_alpha   90.00
_cell.angle_beta   90.00
_cell.angle_gamma   90.00
#
_symmetry.space_group_name_H-M   'P 1'
#
loop_
_entity.id
_entity.type
_entity.pdbx_description
1 polymer ?
#
loop_
_entity_poly.entity_id
_entity_poly.type
_entity_poly.pdbx_seq_one_letter_code
_entity_poly.pdbx_strand_id
1 'polypeptide(L)'
;MSDDLRLRAIGGANPPDSVESIEPAQGEMHRSDLDALKDGAAMLIQAGNRVAALAVMWSAVAIAPTDLGAHRRLAAMLANAGDIDGAANEYARYIEFMLPLGDVGRATMELAYGAKVLGGHPALHDAAEKIVSTVRALVPGDLVARAPTLPMPRLLPKAPFRFCIHDDADRHWLQLEGGTADLIPTAVRLLDPRDEVVETRKFIPLAAGQKGHARIIEGEPNGVAWVVLGINDEVVAALDAGKPSPYRVEAKVGDEWISTVLVDTGCRIGRRKPRIAVS
;
A
#
# COMPACT_ATOMS: atom_id res chain seq x y z
N MET A 1 -64.75 -36.30 34.02
CA MET A 1 -64.54 -36.92 32.69
C MET A 1 -64.02 -35.81 31.80
N SER A 2 -62.77 -35.76 31.37
CA SER A 2 -61.72 -36.76 31.29
C SER A 2 -60.35 -36.05 31.39
N ASP A 3 -59.36 -36.72 31.98
CA ASP A 3 -57.93 -36.36 31.97
C ASP A 3 -57.45 -36.04 30.55
N ASP A 4 -56.55 -35.06 30.41
CA ASP A 4 -55.54 -35.16 29.35
C ASP A 4 -54.13 -35.04 29.93
N LEU A 5 -53.43 -36.15 29.80
CA LEU A 5 -52.33 -36.63 30.63
C LEU A 5 -51.01 -36.61 29.84
N ARG A 6 -50.79 -35.55 29.04
CA ARG A 6 -49.68 -35.48 28.08
C ARG A 6 -48.55 -34.52 28.42
N LEU A 7 -48.58 -33.91 29.60
CA LEU A 7 -47.41 -33.28 30.22
C LEU A 7 -46.56 -34.35 30.95
N ARG A 8 -45.95 -35.27 30.20
CA ARG A 8 -44.82 -36.09 30.68
C ARG A 8 -43.87 -36.43 29.54
N ALA A 9 -42.58 -36.35 29.90
CA ALA A 9 -41.41 -36.87 29.19
C ALA A 9 -40.74 -35.95 28.17
N ILE A 10 -39.97 -35.01 28.73
CA ILE A 10 -38.64 -34.64 28.25
C ILE A 10 -37.77 -35.90 28.16
N GLY A 11 -37.08 -36.11 27.05
CA GLY A 11 -35.91 -37.00 26.96
C GLY A 11 -36.04 -38.15 25.95
N GLY A 12 -35.44 -37.99 24.78
CA GLY A 12 -35.25 -39.08 23.81
C GLY A 12 -34.61 -38.57 22.52
N ALA A 13 -33.33 -38.87 22.35
CA ALA A 13 -32.46 -38.38 21.29
C ALA A 13 -32.66 -39.06 19.92
N ASN A 14 -32.23 -38.32 18.90
CA ASN A 14 -31.93 -38.66 17.49
C ASN A 14 -33.08 -38.77 16.47
N PRO A 15 -33.06 -37.94 15.41
CA PRO A 15 -33.87 -38.14 14.21
C PRO A 15 -33.13 -39.01 13.18
N PRO A 16 -33.84 -39.74 12.33
CA PRO A 16 -33.40 -39.90 10.96
C PRO A 16 -34.46 -39.40 9.96
N ASP A 17 -33.91 -39.00 8.83
CA ASP A 17 -34.53 -38.94 7.51
C ASP A 17 -35.08 -37.59 7.01
N SER A 18 -34.20 -37.00 6.19
CA SER A 18 -34.46 -36.33 4.92
C SER A 18 -35.27 -35.04 4.94
N VAL A 19 -34.53 -33.94 5.06
CA VAL A 19 -34.89 -32.69 4.37
C VAL A 19 -34.78 -32.98 2.87
N GLU A 20 -35.92 -33.18 2.20
CA GLU A 20 -36.02 -33.10 0.74
C GLU A 20 -35.46 -31.74 0.32
N SER A 21 -34.24 -31.76 -0.23
CA SER A 21 -33.67 -30.61 -0.93
C SER A 21 -34.34 -30.54 -2.30
N ILE A 22 -35.48 -29.87 -2.38
CA ILE A 22 -36.01 -29.43 -3.67
C ILE A 22 -35.18 -28.21 -4.07
N GLU A 23 -34.27 -28.41 -5.03
CA GLU A 23 -33.92 -27.50 -6.14
C GLU A 23 -32.98 -28.25 -7.11
N PRO A 24 -33.44 -28.53 -8.35
CA PRO A 24 -32.71 -28.02 -9.51
C PRO A 24 -33.60 -27.69 -10.74
N ALA A 25 -34.80 -27.11 -10.58
CA ALA A 25 -35.67 -26.86 -11.74
C ALA A 25 -35.19 -25.68 -12.63
N GLN A 26 -34.61 -24.63 -12.03
CA GLN A 26 -34.28 -23.39 -12.77
C GLN A 26 -33.02 -23.53 -13.63
N GLY A 27 -31.97 -24.21 -13.12
CA GLY A 27 -30.72 -24.42 -13.86
C GLY A 27 -30.85 -25.34 -15.06
N GLU A 28 -31.74 -26.34 -14.99
CA GLU A 28 -32.06 -27.23 -16.12
C GLU A 28 -32.92 -26.52 -17.16
N MET A 29 -33.89 -25.70 -16.73
CA MET A 29 -34.74 -24.90 -17.62
C MET A 29 -33.93 -23.88 -18.43
N HIS A 30 -33.04 -23.11 -17.79
CA HIS A 30 -32.17 -22.16 -18.49
C HIS A 30 -31.22 -22.83 -19.50
N ARG A 31 -30.75 -24.05 -19.22
CA ARG A 31 -29.92 -24.82 -20.16
C ARG A 31 -30.74 -25.26 -21.39
N SER A 32 -31.97 -25.73 -21.16
CA SER A 32 -32.90 -26.11 -22.24
C SER A 32 -33.29 -24.91 -23.12
N ASP A 33 -33.57 -23.75 -22.52
CA ASP A 33 -33.92 -22.52 -23.25
C ASP A 33 -32.72 -22.00 -24.06
N LEU A 34 -31.52 -22.09 -23.51
CA LEU A 34 -30.29 -21.70 -24.19
C LEU A 34 -30.02 -22.54 -25.43
N ASP A 35 -30.19 -23.86 -25.33
CA ASP A 35 -30.01 -24.76 -26.48
C ASP A 35 -31.06 -24.48 -27.56
N ALA A 36 -32.32 -24.24 -27.16
CA ALA A 36 -33.38 -23.83 -28.09
C ALA A 36 -33.05 -22.50 -28.81
N LEU A 37 -32.50 -21.51 -28.12
CA LEU A 37 -32.06 -20.25 -28.76
C LEU A 37 -30.89 -20.47 -29.73
N LYS A 38 -29.91 -21.31 -29.36
CA LYS A 38 -28.76 -21.64 -30.23
C LYS A 38 -29.20 -22.37 -31.50
N ASP A 39 -30.13 -23.31 -31.39
CA ASP A 39 -30.67 -24.07 -32.52
C ASP A 39 -31.58 -23.20 -33.39
N GLY A 40 -32.44 -22.37 -32.78
CA GLY A 40 -33.28 -21.41 -33.49
C GLY A 40 -32.46 -20.42 -34.32
N ALA A 41 -31.36 -19.90 -33.77
CA ALA A 41 -30.44 -19.05 -34.53
C ALA A 41 -29.80 -19.80 -35.71
N ALA A 42 -29.41 -21.06 -35.54
CA ALA A 42 -28.87 -21.87 -36.63
C ALA A 42 -29.89 -22.10 -37.76
N MET A 43 -31.15 -22.39 -37.42
CA MET A 43 -32.25 -22.51 -38.39
C MET A 43 -32.50 -21.21 -39.15
N LEU A 44 -32.47 -20.07 -38.46
CA LEU A 44 -32.63 -18.75 -39.08
C LEU A 44 -31.49 -18.42 -40.05
N ILE A 45 -30.25 -18.81 -39.72
CA ILE A 45 -29.12 -18.71 -40.65
C ILE A 45 -29.34 -19.58 -41.89
N GLN A 46 -29.79 -20.83 -41.72
CA GLN A 46 -30.10 -21.72 -42.85
C GLN A 46 -31.21 -21.17 -43.74
N ALA A 47 -32.19 -20.49 -43.15
CA ALA A 47 -33.26 -19.80 -43.86
C ALA A 47 -32.83 -18.45 -44.48
N GLY A 48 -31.56 -18.04 -44.32
CA GLY A 48 -31.03 -16.77 -44.83
C GLY A 48 -31.40 -15.54 -44.00
N ASN A 49 -32.13 -15.70 -42.89
CA ASN A 49 -32.57 -14.59 -42.04
C ASN A 49 -31.52 -14.25 -40.97
N ARG A 50 -30.42 -13.61 -41.41
CA ARG A 50 -29.27 -13.29 -40.56
C ARG A 50 -29.59 -12.28 -39.45
N VAL A 51 -30.47 -11.32 -39.71
CA VAL A 51 -30.86 -10.30 -38.72
C VAL A 51 -31.64 -10.93 -37.56
N ALA A 52 -32.62 -11.78 -37.86
CA ALA A 52 -33.35 -12.50 -36.82
C ALA A 52 -32.42 -13.45 -36.04
N ALA A 53 -31.48 -14.11 -36.72
CA ALA A 53 -30.51 -14.97 -36.06
C ALA A 53 -29.64 -14.19 -35.05
N LEU A 54 -29.15 -13.00 -35.40
CA LEU A 54 -28.39 -12.14 -34.49
C LEU A 54 -29.22 -11.73 -33.26
N ALA A 55 -30.47 -11.34 -33.46
CA ALA A 55 -31.38 -11.00 -32.37
C ALA A 55 -31.59 -12.16 -31.39
N VAL A 56 -31.77 -13.38 -31.91
CA VAL A 56 -31.90 -14.60 -31.09
C VAL A 56 -30.61 -14.89 -30.32
N MET A 57 -29.44 -14.70 -30.95
CA MET A 57 -28.16 -14.95 -30.29
C MET A 57 -27.83 -13.91 -29.22
N TRP A 58 -28.26 -12.65 -29.38
CA TRP A 58 -28.20 -11.66 -28.30
C TRP A 58 -29.04 -12.07 -27.08
N SER A 59 -30.22 -12.66 -27.30
CA SER A 59 -31.01 -13.23 -26.21
C SER A 59 -30.29 -14.40 -25.52
N ALA A 60 -29.60 -15.26 -26.29
CA ALA A 60 -28.84 -16.39 -25.76
C ALA A 60 -27.74 -15.94 -24.78
N VAL A 61 -26.94 -14.94 -25.16
CA VAL A 61 -25.90 -14.39 -24.26
C VAL A 61 -26.49 -13.57 -23.10
N ALA A 62 -27.70 -13.04 -23.24
CA ALA A 62 -28.37 -12.34 -22.14
C ALA A 62 -28.86 -13.31 -21.05
N ILE A 63 -29.42 -14.46 -21.42
CA ILE A 63 -29.91 -15.45 -20.45
C ILE A 63 -28.79 -16.32 -19.88
N ALA A 64 -27.69 -16.49 -20.61
CA ALA A 64 -26.55 -17.30 -20.20
C ALA A 64 -25.22 -16.53 -20.44
N PRO A 65 -24.93 -15.49 -19.64
CA PRO A 65 -23.78 -14.60 -19.85
C PRO A 65 -22.42 -15.30 -19.76
N THR A 66 -22.35 -16.48 -19.16
CA THR A 66 -21.11 -17.27 -19.00
C THR A 66 -21.01 -18.44 -19.98
N ASP A 67 -21.94 -18.58 -20.93
CA ASP A 67 -21.91 -19.67 -21.91
C ASP A 67 -20.98 -19.32 -23.08
N LEU A 68 -19.81 -19.96 -23.12
CA LEU A 68 -18.81 -19.70 -24.14
C LEU A 68 -19.30 -19.99 -25.57
N GLY A 69 -20.17 -21.00 -25.72
CA GLY A 69 -20.70 -21.39 -27.02
C GLY A 69 -21.56 -20.30 -27.66
N ALA A 70 -22.41 -19.63 -26.87
CA ALA A 70 -23.27 -18.53 -27.31
C ALA A 70 -22.43 -17.32 -27.72
N HIS A 71 -21.47 -16.92 -26.87
CA HIS A 71 -20.55 -15.80 -27.16
C HIS A 71 -19.76 -16.01 -28.45
N ARG A 72 -19.15 -17.19 -28.65
CA ARG A 72 -18.42 -17.52 -29.89
C ARG A 72 -19.30 -17.53 -31.13
N ARG A 73 -20.52 -18.06 -31.03
CA ARG A 73 -21.48 -18.07 -32.14
C ARG A 73 -21.90 -16.65 -32.52
N LEU A 74 -22.18 -15.80 -31.53
CA LEU A 74 -22.49 -14.38 -31.76
C LEU A 74 -21.33 -13.64 -32.42
N ALA A 75 -20.12 -13.78 -31.87
CA ALA A 75 -18.92 -13.14 -32.42
C ALA A 75 -18.67 -13.59 -33.88
N ALA A 76 -18.82 -14.89 -34.17
CA ALA A 76 -18.71 -15.39 -35.54
C ALA A 76 -19.78 -14.81 -36.47
N MET A 77 -21.03 -14.67 -36.00
CA MET A 77 -22.11 -14.08 -36.80
C MET A 77 -21.88 -12.59 -37.10
N LEU A 78 -21.38 -11.84 -36.12
CA LEU A 78 -20.99 -10.43 -36.29
C LEU A 78 -19.84 -10.30 -37.30
N ALA A 79 -18.78 -11.10 -37.15
CA ALA A 79 -17.66 -11.10 -38.08
C ALA A 79 -18.08 -11.47 -39.51
N ASN A 80 -18.95 -12.48 -39.67
CA ASN A 80 -19.51 -12.88 -40.96
C ASN A 80 -20.44 -11.82 -41.58
N ALA A 81 -20.98 -10.90 -40.78
CA ALA A 81 -21.73 -9.74 -41.23
C ALA A 81 -20.83 -8.53 -41.56
N GLY A 82 -19.51 -8.64 -41.34
CA GLY A 82 -18.53 -7.57 -41.52
C GLY A 82 -18.35 -6.67 -40.28
N ASP A 83 -19.06 -6.95 -39.19
CA ASP A 83 -18.95 -6.21 -37.93
C ASP A 83 -17.83 -6.80 -37.05
N ILE A 84 -16.59 -6.46 -37.41
CA ILE A 84 -15.39 -6.92 -36.70
C ILE A 84 -15.29 -6.28 -35.30
N ASP A 85 -15.68 -5.01 -35.18
CA ASP A 85 -15.73 -4.30 -33.90
C ASP A 85 -16.71 -4.98 -32.93
N GLY A 86 -17.92 -5.29 -33.40
CA GLY A 86 -18.92 -6.04 -32.64
C GLY A 86 -18.43 -7.43 -32.23
N ALA A 87 -17.78 -8.16 -33.14
CA ALA A 87 -17.23 -9.48 -32.84
C ALA A 87 -16.15 -9.43 -31.75
N ALA A 88 -15.23 -8.46 -31.83
CA ALA A 88 -14.18 -8.28 -30.83
C ALA A 88 -14.74 -7.85 -29.47
N ASN A 89 -15.75 -6.97 -29.46
CA ASN A 89 -16.45 -6.57 -28.25
C ASN A 89 -17.18 -7.75 -27.59
N GLU A 90 -17.74 -8.68 -28.36
CA GLU A 90 -18.40 -9.86 -27.77
C GLU A 90 -17.41 -10.82 -27.11
N TYR A 91 -16.24 -11.05 -27.73
CA TYR A 91 -15.16 -11.81 -27.08
C TYR A 91 -14.70 -11.14 -25.77
N ALA A 92 -14.52 -9.81 -25.78
CA ALA A 92 -14.17 -9.03 -24.59
C ALA A 92 -15.27 -9.12 -23.52
N ARG A 93 -16.55 -9.14 -23.91
CA ARG A 93 -17.68 -9.26 -23.00
C ARG A 93 -17.72 -10.59 -22.27
N TYR A 94 -17.46 -11.71 -22.96
CA TYR A 94 -17.31 -13.01 -22.29
C TYR A 94 -16.19 -12.96 -21.24
N ILE A 95 -15.03 -12.39 -21.60
CA ILE A 95 -13.90 -12.21 -20.69
C ILE A 95 -14.35 -11.43 -19.45
N GLU A 96 -15.04 -10.31 -19.62
CA GLU A 96 -15.57 -9.50 -18.52
C GLU A 96 -16.52 -10.26 -17.59
N PHE A 97 -17.32 -11.21 -18.09
CA PHE A 97 -18.16 -12.06 -17.25
C PHE A 97 -17.35 -13.10 -16.46
N MET A 98 -16.24 -13.59 -17.01
CA MET A 98 -15.42 -14.61 -16.34
C MET A 98 -14.53 -14.05 -15.23
N LEU A 99 -14.07 -12.80 -15.35
CA LEU A 99 -13.19 -12.17 -14.36
C LEU A 99 -13.76 -12.11 -12.93
N PRO A 100 -14.99 -11.62 -12.68
CA PRO A 100 -15.56 -11.59 -11.32
C PRO A 100 -15.84 -12.97 -10.74
N LEU A 101 -15.93 -14.01 -11.59
CA LEU A 101 -16.06 -15.41 -11.16
C LEU A 101 -14.70 -16.02 -10.75
N GLY A 102 -13.60 -15.29 -10.95
CA GLY A 102 -12.24 -15.76 -10.67
C GLY A 102 -11.71 -16.77 -11.70
N ASP A 103 -12.45 -17.06 -12.78
CA ASP A 103 -12.04 -18.03 -13.80
C ASP A 103 -11.17 -17.35 -14.88
N VAL A 104 -9.99 -16.93 -14.43
CA VAL A 104 -8.97 -16.28 -15.25
C VAL A 104 -8.45 -17.23 -16.35
N GLY A 105 -8.50 -18.55 -16.12
CA GLY A 105 -8.12 -19.56 -17.10
C GLY A 105 -8.99 -19.48 -18.34
N ARG A 106 -10.33 -19.50 -18.18
CA ARG A 106 -11.26 -19.37 -19.30
C ARG A 106 -11.17 -18.00 -19.98
N ALA A 107 -11.01 -16.93 -19.21
CA ALA A 107 -10.82 -15.58 -19.75
C ALA A 107 -9.58 -15.52 -20.67
N THR A 108 -8.44 -16.05 -20.21
CA THR A 108 -7.18 -16.06 -20.98
C THR A 108 -7.29 -16.93 -22.24
N MET A 109 -7.93 -18.08 -22.14
CA MET A 109 -8.18 -18.95 -23.29
C MET A 109 -9.04 -18.25 -24.35
N GLU A 110 -10.06 -17.51 -23.92
CA GLU A 110 -10.91 -16.78 -24.87
C GLU A 110 -10.20 -15.60 -25.51
N LEU A 111 -9.40 -14.86 -24.75
CA LEU A 111 -8.55 -13.81 -25.30
C LEU A 111 -7.64 -14.35 -26.40
N ALA A 112 -6.95 -15.46 -26.14
CA ALA A 112 -6.06 -16.09 -27.11
C ALA A 112 -6.81 -16.55 -28.37
N TYR A 113 -8.03 -17.07 -28.19
CA TYR A 113 -8.88 -17.46 -29.32
C TYR A 113 -9.31 -16.24 -30.14
N GLY A 114 -9.88 -15.20 -29.51
CA GLY A 114 -10.32 -13.99 -30.17
C GLY A 114 -9.18 -13.28 -30.91
N ALA A 115 -8.00 -13.18 -30.30
CA ALA A 115 -6.81 -12.58 -30.91
C ALA A 115 -6.31 -13.39 -32.12
N LYS A 116 -6.42 -14.73 -32.08
CA LYS A 116 -6.10 -15.58 -33.23
C LYS A 116 -7.09 -15.39 -34.39
N VAL A 117 -8.37 -15.18 -34.09
CA VAL A 117 -9.42 -15.04 -35.10
C VAL A 117 -9.45 -13.65 -35.72
N LEU A 118 -9.27 -12.60 -34.92
CA LEU A 118 -9.47 -11.20 -35.34
C LEU A 118 -8.18 -10.35 -35.36
N GLY A 119 -7.06 -10.85 -34.82
CA GLY A 119 -5.81 -10.11 -34.70
C GLY A 119 -5.78 -9.16 -33.50
N GLY A 120 -4.93 -8.12 -33.58
CA GLY A 120 -4.67 -7.16 -32.50
C GLY A 120 -5.73 -6.07 -32.35
N HIS A 121 -6.98 -6.45 -32.11
CA HIS A 121 -8.10 -5.52 -31.97
C HIS A 121 -8.05 -4.76 -30.62
N PRO A 122 -8.37 -3.44 -30.57
CA PRO A 122 -8.34 -2.66 -29.32
C PRO A 122 -9.19 -3.25 -28.17
N ALA A 123 -10.41 -3.70 -28.46
CA ALA A 123 -11.27 -4.34 -27.43
C ALA A 123 -10.62 -5.60 -26.79
N LEU A 124 -9.85 -6.37 -27.56
CA LEU A 124 -9.13 -7.53 -27.04
C LEU A 124 -7.91 -7.11 -26.23
N HIS A 125 -7.24 -6.02 -26.62
CA HIS A 125 -6.17 -5.43 -25.82
C HIS A 125 -6.69 -4.95 -24.46
N ASP A 126 -7.81 -4.23 -24.43
CA ASP A 126 -8.43 -3.78 -23.18
C ASP A 126 -8.84 -4.95 -22.29
N ALA A 127 -9.39 -6.03 -22.88
CA ALA A 127 -9.70 -7.26 -22.16
C ALA A 127 -8.45 -7.94 -21.58
N ALA A 128 -7.32 -7.89 -22.30
CA ALA A 128 -6.04 -8.39 -21.81
C ALA A 128 -5.54 -7.62 -20.58
N GLU A 129 -5.66 -6.28 -20.59
CA GLU A 129 -5.30 -5.46 -19.43
C GLU A 129 -6.17 -5.78 -18.20
N LYS A 130 -7.46 -6.04 -18.41
CA LYS A 130 -8.36 -6.49 -17.33
C LYS A 130 -7.97 -7.86 -16.77
N ILE A 131 -7.58 -8.80 -17.63
CA ILE A 131 -7.04 -10.11 -17.20
C ILE A 131 -5.76 -9.92 -16.37
N VAL A 132 -4.81 -9.11 -16.84
CA VAL A 132 -3.55 -8.82 -16.11
C VAL A 132 -3.82 -8.22 -14.73
N SER A 133 -4.73 -7.25 -14.66
CA SER A 133 -5.14 -6.64 -13.40
C SER A 133 -5.75 -7.68 -12.45
N THR A 134 -6.59 -8.58 -12.97
CA THR A 134 -7.26 -9.62 -12.18
C THR A 134 -6.25 -10.66 -11.68
N VAL A 135 -5.32 -11.12 -12.52
CA VAL A 135 -4.22 -12.03 -12.14
C VAL A 135 -3.39 -11.41 -11.01
N ARG A 136 -3.06 -10.12 -11.12
CA ARG A 136 -2.31 -9.40 -10.09
C ARG A 136 -3.05 -9.33 -8.76
N ALA A 137 -4.38 -9.34 -8.77
CA ALA A 137 -5.19 -9.32 -7.56
C ALA A 137 -5.32 -10.71 -6.90
N LEU A 138 -5.22 -11.81 -7.65
CA LEU A 138 -5.34 -13.18 -7.13
C LEU A 138 -4.22 -13.57 -6.19
N VAL A 139 -3.00 -13.11 -6.49
CA VAL A 139 -1.91 -13.12 -5.54
C VAL A 139 -1.91 -11.73 -4.94
N PRO A 140 -2.46 -11.50 -3.74
CA PRO A 140 -2.07 -10.33 -3.00
C PRO A 140 -0.56 -10.48 -2.84
N GLY A 141 0.19 -9.78 -3.69
CA GLY A 141 1.51 -9.38 -3.29
C GLY A 141 1.30 -8.77 -1.92
N ASP A 142 2.12 -9.17 -0.94
CA ASP A 142 2.33 -8.29 0.20
C ASP A 142 2.32 -6.86 -0.34
N LEU A 143 1.69 -5.95 0.38
CA LEU A 143 1.70 -4.53 0.07
C LEU A 143 3.14 -3.94 0.16
N VAL A 144 4.17 -4.63 -0.34
CA VAL A 144 5.55 -4.26 -0.62
C VAL A 144 6.05 -5.34 -1.61
N ALA A 145 6.26 -5.12 -2.90
CA ALA A 145 7.38 -4.35 -3.41
C ALA A 145 7.15 -4.04 -4.91
N ARG A 146 6.87 -2.76 -5.22
CA ARG A 146 7.63 -2.15 -6.33
C ARG A 146 9.08 -2.53 -6.07
N ALA A 147 9.83 -3.03 -7.07
CA ALA A 147 11.29 -3.02 -6.97
C ALA A 147 11.64 -1.64 -6.39
N PRO A 148 12.36 -1.54 -5.26
CA PRO A 148 12.78 -0.24 -4.82
C PRO A 148 13.62 0.28 -5.99
N THR A 149 13.07 1.22 -6.74
CA THR A 149 13.90 2.33 -7.17
C THR A 149 14.53 2.75 -5.86
N LEU A 150 15.79 2.36 -5.63
CA LEU A 150 16.57 2.92 -4.54
C LEU A 150 16.26 4.41 -4.65
N PRO A 151 15.58 5.03 -3.66
CA PRO A 151 15.35 6.45 -3.75
C PRO A 151 16.72 7.02 -4.02
N MET A 152 16.88 7.75 -5.14
CA MET A 152 18.15 8.39 -5.44
C MET A 152 18.60 9.01 -4.13
N PRO A 153 19.77 8.66 -3.58
CA PRO A 153 20.11 9.00 -2.21
C PRO A 153 19.89 10.50 -2.04
N ARG A 154 18.81 10.86 -1.35
CA ARG A 154 18.50 12.26 -1.09
C ARG A 154 19.51 12.67 -0.05
N LEU A 155 20.52 13.41 -0.50
CA LEU A 155 21.43 14.12 0.39
C LEU A 155 20.60 15.15 1.15
N LEU A 156 20.08 14.76 2.31
CA LEU A 156 19.40 15.68 3.20
C LEU A 156 20.42 16.67 3.75
N PRO A 157 20.06 17.96 3.87
CA PRO A 157 20.92 18.93 4.52
C PRO A 157 21.15 18.51 5.97
N LYS A 158 22.27 18.97 6.56
CA LYS A 158 22.52 18.78 7.98
C LYS A 158 22.13 20.04 8.76
N ALA A 159 21.38 19.88 9.84
CA ALA A 159 21.00 21.01 10.69
C ALA A 159 22.20 21.46 11.55
N PRO A 160 22.63 22.74 11.46
CA PRO A 160 23.76 23.23 12.26
C PRO A 160 23.32 23.54 13.69
N PHE A 161 24.08 23.05 14.66
CA PHE A 161 23.95 23.40 16.07
C PHE A 161 25.33 23.66 16.67
N ARG A 162 25.38 24.64 17.56
CA ARG A 162 26.49 24.83 18.48
C ARG A 162 26.12 24.22 19.83
N PHE A 163 27.12 23.81 20.61
CA PHE A 163 26.86 23.23 21.92
C PHE A 163 27.77 23.74 23.04
N CYS A 164 27.22 23.69 24.25
CA CYS A 164 27.91 23.76 25.53
C CYS A 164 27.75 22.42 26.25
N ILE A 165 28.79 21.95 26.95
CA ILE A 165 28.64 20.84 27.90
C ILE A 165 28.45 21.41 29.30
N HIS A 166 27.45 20.92 29.99
CA HIS A 166 27.20 21.22 31.38
C HIS A 166 27.38 19.98 32.24
N ASP A 167 27.73 20.23 33.49
CA ASP A 167 28.12 19.23 34.46
C ASP A 167 27.56 19.60 35.84
N ASP A 168 26.95 18.65 36.52
CA ASP A 168 26.53 18.77 37.93
C ASP A 168 26.99 17.55 38.74
N ALA A 169 28.29 17.27 38.68
CA ALA A 169 29.03 16.19 39.34
C ALA A 169 28.66 14.76 38.89
N ASP A 170 27.38 14.39 38.97
CA ASP A 170 26.87 13.04 38.66
C ASP A 170 26.09 12.99 37.34
N ARG A 171 25.88 14.14 36.68
CA ARG A 171 25.10 14.25 35.45
C ARG A 171 25.74 15.23 34.48
N HIS A 172 25.66 14.87 33.20
CA HIS A 172 26.15 15.69 32.11
C HIS A 172 25.02 15.95 31.10
N TRP A 173 25.02 17.15 30.52
CA TRP A 173 24.12 17.45 29.43
C TRP A 173 24.75 18.32 28.36
N LEU A 174 24.35 18.06 27.10
CA LEU A 174 24.58 18.94 25.98
C LEU A 174 23.47 19.96 25.92
N GLN A 175 23.81 21.23 26.07
CA GLN A 175 22.94 22.30 25.65
C GLN A 175 23.22 22.63 24.19
N LEU A 176 22.25 22.34 23.32
CA LEU A 176 22.31 22.61 21.89
C LEU A 176 21.55 23.88 21.56
N GLU A 177 22.10 24.68 20.66
CA GLU A 177 21.48 25.90 20.15
C GLU A 177 21.80 26.03 18.67
N GLY A 178 20.79 26.28 17.84
CA GLY A 178 20.99 26.27 16.39
C GLY A 178 19.71 26.18 15.59
N GLY A 179 19.79 25.51 14.44
CA GLY A 179 18.79 25.61 13.39
C GLY A 179 18.91 26.93 12.62
N THR A 180 18.28 26.99 11.45
CA THR A 180 18.23 28.20 10.62
C THR A 180 16.79 28.52 10.25
N ALA A 181 16.55 29.66 9.59
CA ALA A 181 15.23 30.00 9.06
C ALA A 181 14.72 28.94 8.06
N ASP A 182 15.63 28.26 7.34
CA ASP A 182 15.29 27.20 6.37
C ASP A 182 15.23 25.81 7.02
N LEU A 183 15.95 25.60 8.12
CA LEU A 183 16.01 24.33 8.86
C LEU A 183 15.55 24.57 10.30
N ILE A 184 14.26 24.83 10.46
CA ILE A 184 13.63 25.08 11.77
C ILE A 184 13.38 23.73 12.46
N PRO A 185 14.11 23.39 13.53
CA PRO A 185 13.98 22.10 14.18
C PRO A 185 12.83 22.12 15.20
N THR A 186 12.09 21.02 15.27
CA THR A 186 10.95 20.85 16.20
C THR A 186 11.25 19.87 17.33
N ALA A 187 12.10 18.87 17.06
CA ALA A 187 12.56 17.89 18.02
C ALA A 187 14.02 17.50 17.76
N VAL A 188 14.66 16.91 18.77
CA VAL A 188 16.00 16.33 18.69
C VAL A 188 15.94 14.91 19.25
N ARG A 189 16.78 14.02 18.72
CA ARG A 189 17.00 12.70 19.29
C ARG A 189 18.49 12.37 19.36
N LEU A 190 18.86 11.63 20.39
CA LEU A 190 20.19 11.06 20.59
C LEU A 190 20.15 9.58 20.25
N LEU A 191 21.04 9.12 19.37
CA LEU A 191 21.17 7.74 18.96
C LEU A 191 22.48 7.15 19.47
N ASP A 192 22.44 5.91 19.95
CA ASP A 192 23.64 5.18 20.37
C ASP A 192 24.44 4.63 19.15
N PRO A 193 25.58 3.96 19.38
CA PRO A 193 26.37 3.35 18.29
C PRO A 193 25.65 2.25 17.49
N ARG A 194 24.49 1.77 17.95
CA ARG A 194 23.65 0.75 17.29
C ARG A 194 22.44 1.36 16.59
N ASP A 195 22.36 2.69 16.52
CA ASP A 195 21.26 3.47 15.92
C ASP A 195 19.97 3.45 16.74
N GLU A 196 20.04 3.04 18.01
CA GLU A 196 18.88 3.03 18.90
C GLU A 196 18.67 4.40 19.54
N VAL A 197 17.41 4.85 19.60
CA VAL A 197 17.06 6.14 20.17
C VAL A 197 17.11 6.07 21.70
N VAL A 198 18.06 6.80 22.29
CA VAL A 198 18.28 6.85 23.75
C VAL A 198 17.48 7.95 24.41
N GLU A 199 17.36 9.11 23.76
CA GLU A 199 16.56 10.22 24.27
C GLU A 199 15.93 10.99 23.10
N THR A 200 14.73 11.54 23.33
CA THR A 200 14.07 12.48 22.41
C THR A 200 13.53 13.67 23.18
N ARG A 201 13.77 14.88 22.67
CA ARG A 201 13.32 16.14 23.28
C ARG A 201 12.72 17.06 22.24
N LYS A 202 11.82 17.94 22.66
CA LYS A 202 11.34 19.04 21.81
C LYS A 202 12.26 20.25 21.96
N PHE A 203 12.48 20.94 20.84
CA PHE A 203 13.17 22.21 20.85
C PHE A 203 12.28 23.30 21.44
N ILE A 204 12.93 24.27 22.11
CA ILE A 204 12.30 25.52 22.53
C ILE A 204 12.68 26.59 21.50
N PRO A 205 11.70 27.24 20.83
CA PRO A 205 11.98 28.32 19.88
C PRO A 205 12.69 29.50 20.54
N LEU A 206 13.62 30.13 19.83
CA LEU A 206 14.23 31.40 20.19
C LEU A 206 13.56 32.52 19.42
N ALA A 207 13.08 33.55 20.13
CA ALA A 207 12.60 34.76 19.47
C ALA A 207 13.75 35.51 18.79
N ALA A 208 13.45 36.26 17.73
CA ALA A 208 14.44 37.08 17.04
C ALA A 208 15.13 38.05 18.02
N GLY A 209 16.46 37.96 18.14
CA GLY A 209 17.26 38.78 19.06
C GLY A 209 17.36 38.24 20.49
N GLN A 210 16.69 37.14 20.83
CA GLN A 210 16.88 36.45 22.09
C GLN A 210 18.25 35.77 22.11
N LYS A 211 19.11 36.15 23.06
CA LYS A 211 20.40 35.48 23.26
C LYS A 211 20.15 34.11 23.89
N GLY A 212 20.60 33.05 23.23
CA GLY A 212 20.74 31.75 23.87
C GLY A 212 21.98 31.70 24.76
N HIS A 213 22.28 30.52 25.30
CA HIS A 213 23.35 30.34 26.29
C HIS A 213 24.66 29.86 25.66
N ALA A 214 24.63 29.33 24.43
CA ALA A 214 25.85 28.94 23.75
C ALA A 214 26.60 30.18 23.25
N ARG A 215 27.92 30.17 23.37
CA ARG A 215 28.76 31.29 22.92
C ARG A 215 28.52 31.55 21.43
N ILE A 216 28.20 32.79 21.09
CA ILE A 216 28.04 33.23 19.70
C ILE A 216 29.41 33.20 19.02
N ILE A 217 29.49 32.55 17.87
CA ILE A 217 30.65 32.56 16.99
C ILE A 217 30.44 33.68 15.98
N GLU A 218 31.44 34.55 15.82
CA GLU A 218 31.37 35.71 14.93
C GLU A 218 31.25 35.25 13.46
N GLY A 219 30.23 35.76 12.75
CA GLY A 219 29.96 35.39 11.35
C GLY A 219 28.95 34.24 11.15
N GLU A 220 28.54 33.54 12.20
CA GLU A 220 27.50 32.51 12.12
C GLU A 220 26.09 33.08 12.40
N PRO A 221 25.05 32.63 11.67
CA PRO A 221 23.68 33.06 11.94
C PRO A 221 23.25 32.63 13.35
N ASN A 222 22.39 33.44 13.98
CA ASN A 222 21.81 33.08 15.26
C ASN A 222 20.92 31.84 15.13
N GLY A 223 21.02 30.92 16.09
CA GLY A 223 20.13 29.78 16.17
C GLY A 223 18.67 30.22 16.38
N VAL A 224 17.75 29.48 15.81
CA VAL A 224 16.29 29.72 15.93
C VAL A 224 15.66 28.87 17.03
N ALA A 225 16.39 27.92 17.61
CA ALA A 225 15.91 27.08 18.69
C ALA A 225 17.04 26.55 19.59
N TRP A 226 16.68 26.11 20.79
CA TRP A 226 17.61 25.46 21.73
C TRP A 226 16.96 24.29 22.48
N VAL A 227 17.78 23.39 22.99
CA VAL A 227 17.35 22.20 23.75
C VAL A 227 18.49 21.70 24.63
N VAL A 228 18.16 20.87 25.61
CA VAL A 228 19.12 20.16 26.46
C VAL A 228 18.92 18.65 26.31
N LEU A 229 20.02 17.92 26.13
CA LEU A 229 20.07 16.46 26.05
C LEU A 229 20.99 15.90 27.12
N GLY A 230 20.55 14.85 27.82
CA GLY A 230 21.43 14.11 28.71
C GLY A 230 22.50 13.38 27.90
N ILE A 231 23.72 13.36 28.43
CA ILE A 231 24.84 12.59 27.85
C ILE A 231 25.55 11.82 28.95
N ASN A 232 26.23 10.75 28.57
CA ASN A 232 27.03 9.94 29.49
C ASN A 232 28.51 10.35 29.48
N ASP A 233 29.27 9.78 30.41
CA ASP A 233 30.70 10.03 30.58
C ASP A 233 31.53 9.69 29.34
N GLU A 234 31.10 8.70 28.55
CA GLU A 234 31.77 8.30 27.32
C GLU A 234 31.68 9.40 26.25
N VAL A 235 30.49 9.98 26.05
CA VAL A 235 30.30 11.12 25.14
C VAL A 235 31.11 12.32 25.62
N VAL A 236 31.09 12.59 26.93
CA VAL A 236 31.88 13.67 27.53
C VAL A 236 33.36 13.50 27.25
N ALA A 237 33.92 12.33 27.56
CA ALA A 237 35.34 12.03 27.40
C ALA A 237 35.77 12.11 25.92
N ALA A 238 34.92 11.65 24.99
CA ALA A 238 35.19 11.75 23.56
C ALA A 238 35.27 13.22 23.11
N LEU A 239 34.28 14.03 23.46
CA LEU A 239 34.21 15.44 23.05
C LEU A 239 35.35 16.27 23.68
N ASP A 240 35.70 16.02 24.95
CA ASP A 240 36.83 16.69 25.60
C ASP A 240 38.19 16.30 25.00
N ALA A 241 38.32 15.08 24.48
CA ALA A 241 39.49 14.65 23.73
C ALA A 241 39.51 15.17 22.27
N GLY A 242 38.54 16.00 21.88
CA GLY A 242 38.39 16.49 20.51
C GLY A 242 37.98 15.39 19.50
N LYS A 243 37.48 14.26 19.98
CA LYS A 243 37.01 13.15 19.15
C LYS A 243 35.52 13.33 18.83
N PRO A 244 35.02 12.75 17.73
CA PRO A 244 33.59 12.68 17.48
C PRO A 244 32.85 11.99 18.63
N SER A 245 31.65 12.47 18.94
CA SER A 245 30.76 11.78 19.87
C SER A 245 30.45 10.37 19.35
N PRO A 246 30.52 9.33 20.21
CA PRO A 246 30.10 7.98 19.84
C PRO A 246 28.57 7.89 19.59
N TYR A 247 27.82 8.86 20.12
CA TYR A 247 26.38 8.99 19.93
C TYR A 247 26.10 10.02 18.85
N ARG A 248 25.12 9.75 17.99
CA ARG A 248 24.71 10.70 16.95
C ARG A 248 23.53 11.54 17.42
N VAL A 249 23.50 12.77 16.94
CA VAL A 249 22.37 13.68 17.16
C VAL A 249 21.67 13.90 15.83
N GLU A 250 20.34 13.83 15.87
CA GLU A 250 19.48 14.16 14.75
C GLU A 250 18.41 15.15 15.17
N ALA A 251 18.04 16.03 14.25
CA ALA A 251 16.98 17.01 14.45
C ALA A 251 15.82 16.73 13.52
N LYS A 252 14.60 16.90 14.02
CA LYS A 252 13.38 16.80 13.22
C LYS A 252 13.07 18.15 12.57
N VAL A 253 13.12 18.23 11.24
CA VAL A 253 12.77 19.41 10.45
C VAL A 253 11.61 19.04 9.52
N GLY A 254 10.48 19.74 9.66
CA GLY A 254 9.21 19.27 9.09
C GLY A 254 8.87 17.87 9.62
N ASP A 255 8.72 16.91 8.72
CA ASP A 255 8.44 15.50 9.05
C ASP A 255 9.68 14.59 9.01
N GLU A 256 10.84 15.10 8.63
CA GLU A 256 12.07 14.31 8.46
C GLU A 256 13.03 14.46 9.64
N TRP A 257 13.66 13.36 10.03
CA TRP A 257 14.83 13.37 10.92
C TRP A 257 16.09 13.51 10.06
N ILE A 258 16.85 14.59 10.29
CA ILE A 258 18.08 14.89 9.55
C ILE A 258 19.28 14.91 10.50
N SER A 259 20.45 14.54 9.98
CA SER A 259 21.70 14.59 10.76
C SER A 259 22.04 16.02 11.16
N THR A 260 22.71 16.19 12.30
CA THR A 260 23.20 17.51 12.72
C THR A 260 24.69 17.71 12.39
N VAL A 261 25.10 18.96 12.20
CA VAL A 261 26.49 19.40 12.37
C VAL A 261 26.60 20.02 13.76
N LEU A 262 27.46 19.46 14.61
CA LEU A 262 27.69 19.96 15.96
C LEU A 262 29.01 20.73 16.02
N VAL A 263 28.94 22.00 16.43
CA VAL A 263 30.09 22.87 16.63
C VAL A 263 30.34 23.03 18.12
N ASP A 264 31.50 22.56 18.58
CA ASP A 264 31.91 22.77 19.97
C ASP A 264 32.32 24.23 20.17
N THR A 265 31.66 24.91 21.09
CA THR A 265 31.99 26.31 21.43
C THR A 265 33.13 26.42 22.45
N GLY A 266 33.64 25.30 22.95
CA GLY A 266 34.59 25.23 24.07
C GLY A 266 33.95 25.57 25.43
N CYS A 267 32.65 25.82 25.45
CA CYS A 267 31.87 26.14 26.63
C CYS A 267 31.70 24.89 27.51
N ARG A 268 32.20 24.98 28.75
CA ARG A 268 32.06 23.97 29.80
C ARG A 268 31.57 24.65 31.08
N ILE A 269 30.32 24.39 31.47
CA ILE A 269 29.66 25.05 32.61
C ILE A 269 29.49 24.04 33.75
N GLY A 270 29.69 24.46 35.00
CA GLY A 270 29.53 23.61 36.20
C GLY A 270 30.74 22.73 36.53
N ARG A 271 31.70 22.57 35.62
CA ARG A 271 32.94 21.82 35.90
C ARG A 271 33.85 22.55 36.89
N ARG A 272 34.25 21.86 37.96
CA ARG A 272 35.37 22.29 38.79
C ARG A 272 36.64 22.26 37.93
N LYS A 273 37.36 23.38 37.81
CA LYS A 273 38.70 23.39 37.20
C LYS A 273 39.55 22.31 37.87
N PRO A 274 40.29 21.47 37.13
CA PRO A 274 41.29 20.63 37.76
C PRO A 274 42.28 21.56 38.48
N ARG A 275 42.52 21.30 39.77
CA ARG A 275 43.64 21.91 40.48
C ARG A 275 44.89 21.52 39.70
N ILE A 276 45.51 22.48 39.04
CA ILE A 276 46.86 22.33 38.52
C ILE A 276 47.72 22.01 39.74
N ALA A 277 48.13 20.75 39.87
CA ALA A 277 49.15 20.37 40.83
C ALA A 277 50.46 20.95 40.31
N VAL A 278 50.86 22.09 40.87
CA VAL A 278 52.25 22.53 40.80
C VAL A 278 52.98 21.70 41.84
N SER A 279 53.68 20.65 41.39
CA SER A 279 55.01 20.26 41.88
C SER A 279 55.63 19.20 41.01
#